data_AF-A0A925CC08-F1
#
_entry.id   AF-A0A925CC08-F1
#
_cell.length_a   1.000
_cell.length_b   1.000
_cell.length_c   1.000
_cell.angle_alpha   90.00
_cell.angle_beta   90.00
_cell.angle_gamma   90.00
#
_symmetry.space_group_name_H-M   'P 1'
#
loop_
_entity.id
_entity.type
_entity.pdbx_description
1 polymer ?
#
loop_
_entity_poly.entity_id
_entity_poly.type
_entity_poly.pdbx_seq_one_letter_code
_entity_poly.pdbx_strand_id
1 'polypeptide(L)'
;MHKPKLAIAVLALASGGFAASADVSVVITFGFTDLNASYNQGTGLFSARAVDTPELRSDGNVSRLITPVGTPAHFAAGFVSGIDPADFMLSLAVTNISALTADGNGAFLITDPQGDTIGGQVSGLFVRGNSGNTFFNGDLLNVTLANTSGDGMFNGATSGAWSMNLGAGPFSGALVQLFTRPSSVGFFTQDFTGIADLASGDIVPAPGAA
;
A
#
# COMPACT_ATOMS: atom_id res chain seq x y z
N MET A 1 45.96 -3.42 -68.58
CA MET A 1 45.92 -4.03 -67.22
C MET A 1 46.61 -3.04 -66.30
N HIS A 2 46.06 -2.47 -65.21
CA HIS A 2 45.03 -2.88 -64.25
C HIS A 2 44.11 -1.70 -63.89
N LYS A 3 42.86 -2.01 -63.52
CA LYS A 3 41.81 -1.05 -63.10
C LYS A 3 41.99 -0.65 -61.62
N PRO A 4 41.67 0.59 -61.22
CA PRO A 4 41.64 0.98 -59.80
C PRO A 4 40.45 0.32 -59.08
N LYS A 5 40.70 -0.23 -57.89
CA LYS A 5 39.66 -0.81 -57.01
C LYS A 5 39.06 0.30 -56.15
N LEU A 6 37.79 0.59 -56.39
CA LEU A 6 36.95 1.45 -55.56
C LEU A 6 36.55 0.66 -54.30
N ALA A 7 36.98 1.10 -53.12
CA ALA A 7 36.53 0.54 -51.85
C ALA A 7 35.37 1.38 -51.31
N ILE A 8 34.18 0.79 -51.29
CA ILE A 8 32.97 1.34 -50.65
C ILE A 8 32.97 0.81 -49.21
N ALA A 9 33.11 1.70 -48.22
CA ALA A 9 32.96 1.34 -46.81
C ALA A 9 31.47 1.42 -46.42
N VAL A 10 30.97 0.32 -45.87
CA VAL A 10 29.57 0.05 -45.52
C VAL A 10 29.39 0.12 -44.00
N LEU A 11 28.29 0.76 -43.59
CA LEU A 11 27.52 0.65 -42.33
C LEU A 11 28.19 0.91 -40.97
N ALA A 12 27.66 1.91 -40.26
CA ALA A 12 27.35 1.80 -38.85
C ALA A 12 25.87 2.18 -38.66
N LEU A 13 24.97 1.19 -38.70
CA LEU A 13 23.62 1.33 -38.17
C LEU A 13 23.76 1.35 -36.64
N ALA A 14 23.60 2.51 -36.02
CA ALA A 14 23.36 2.59 -34.60
C ALA A 14 21.98 1.98 -34.34
N SER A 15 21.92 0.71 -33.95
CA SER A 15 20.75 0.12 -33.32
C SER A 15 20.61 0.78 -31.95
N GLY A 16 20.00 1.97 -31.93
CA GLY A 16 19.42 2.53 -30.72
C GLY A 16 18.36 1.54 -30.24
N GLY A 17 18.73 0.69 -29.28
CA GLY A 17 17.77 -0.14 -28.58
C GLY A 17 16.77 0.81 -27.94
N PHE A 18 15.55 0.83 -28.47
CA PHE A 18 14.43 1.34 -27.73
C PHE A 18 14.34 0.48 -26.47
N ALA A 19 14.74 1.04 -25.33
CA ALA A 19 14.37 0.46 -24.06
C ALA A 19 12.84 0.40 -24.06
N ALA A 20 12.27 -0.80 -24.15
CA ALA A 20 10.86 -0.97 -23.92
C ALA A 20 10.58 -0.37 -22.54
N SER A 21 9.74 0.67 -22.48
CA SER A 21 9.18 1.08 -21.20
C SER A 21 8.38 -0.12 -20.71
N ALA A 22 8.88 -0.81 -19.69
CA ALA A 22 8.09 -1.84 -19.03
C ALA A 22 6.82 -1.17 -18.51
N ASP A 23 5.67 -1.60 -19.01
CA ASP A 23 4.37 -1.17 -18.51
C ASP A 23 4.24 -1.73 -17.08
N VAL A 24 4.31 -0.83 -16.08
CA VAL A 24 4.20 -1.22 -14.67
C VAL A 24 2.72 -1.37 -14.37
N SER A 25 2.21 -2.60 -14.55
CA SER A 25 0.83 -2.95 -14.21
C SER A 25 0.67 -3.17 -12.70
N VAL A 26 -0.42 -2.64 -12.14
CA VAL A 26 -0.83 -2.91 -10.75
C VAL A 26 -1.13 -4.40 -10.59
N VAL A 27 -0.52 -5.04 -9.59
CA VAL A 27 -0.66 -6.48 -9.31
C VAL A 27 -1.63 -6.77 -8.18
N ILE A 28 -1.67 -5.90 -7.17
CA ILE A 28 -2.62 -5.97 -6.05
C ILE A 28 -3.19 -4.59 -5.80
N THR A 29 -4.47 -4.53 -5.45
CA THR A 29 -5.09 -3.36 -4.83
C THR A 29 -5.69 -3.73 -3.48
N PHE A 30 -5.74 -2.78 -2.57
CA PHE A 30 -6.43 -2.95 -1.30
C PHE A 30 -7.12 -1.65 -0.88
N GLY A 31 -8.20 -1.80 -0.12
CA GLY A 31 -8.93 -0.69 0.48
C GLY A 31 -9.53 -1.11 1.81
N PHE A 32 -9.40 -0.24 2.81
CA PHE A 32 -10.01 -0.40 4.12
C PHE A 32 -10.66 0.91 4.56
N THR A 33 -11.83 0.80 5.16
CA THR A 33 -12.65 1.92 5.65
C THR A 33 -12.94 1.76 7.13
N ASP A 34 -13.37 2.87 7.75
CA ASP A 34 -13.72 2.94 9.16
C ASP A 34 -12.62 2.37 10.08
N LEU A 35 -11.36 2.63 9.72
CA LEU A 35 -10.20 2.33 10.57
C LEU A 35 -10.21 3.27 11.77
N ASN A 36 -9.70 2.80 12.91
CA ASN A 36 -9.48 3.65 14.08
C ASN A 36 -8.13 4.36 13.96
N ALA A 37 -8.15 5.61 13.50
CA ALA A 37 -6.99 6.46 13.49
C ALA A 37 -6.75 7.13 14.85
N SER A 38 -5.49 7.13 15.26
CA SER A 38 -5.01 7.81 16.45
C SER A 38 -3.64 8.42 16.24
N TYR A 39 -3.36 9.49 16.98
CA TYR A 39 -2.04 10.10 17.07
C TYR A 39 -1.70 10.38 18.53
N ASN A 40 -0.45 10.10 18.88
CA ASN A 40 0.12 10.42 20.18
C ASN A 40 1.26 11.44 19.99
N GLN A 41 1.04 12.68 20.41
CA GLN A 41 1.96 13.80 20.33
C GLN A 41 3.24 13.54 21.13
N GLY A 42 3.14 12.87 22.28
CA GLY A 42 4.29 12.55 23.12
C GLY A 42 5.30 11.62 22.45
N THR A 43 4.84 10.72 21.58
CA THR A 43 5.68 9.75 20.85
C THR A 43 5.88 10.11 19.38
N GLY A 44 5.05 11.01 18.84
CA GLY A 44 4.98 11.31 17.42
C GLY A 44 4.37 10.17 16.60
N LEU A 45 3.71 9.19 17.21
CA LEU A 45 3.19 8.02 16.50
C LEU A 45 1.75 8.23 16.03
N PHE A 46 1.53 8.10 14.73
CA PHE A 46 0.20 7.90 14.13
C PHE A 46 -0.04 6.41 13.89
N SER A 47 -1.28 5.97 14.09
CA SER A 47 -1.72 4.62 13.73
C SER A 47 -3.12 4.65 13.15
N ALA A 48 -3.39 3.79 12.18
CA ALA A 48 -4.74 3.45 11.72
C ALA A 48 -4.88 1.94 11.77
N ARG A 49 -5.82 1.42 12.57
CA ARG A 49 -5.98 -0.02 12.79
C ARG A 49 -7.44 -0.44 12.60
N ALA A 50 -7.64 -1.65 12.07
CA ALA A 50 -8.96 -2.23 11.99
C ALA A 50 -9.56 -2.43 13.39
N VAL A 51 -10.87 -2.20 13.50
CA VAL A 51 -11.60 -2.14 14.76
C VAL A 51 -13.03 -2.68 14.59
N ASP A 52 -13.59 -3.20 15.68
CA ASP A 52 -15.02 -3.53 15.78
C ASP A 52 -15.59 -2.95 17.08
N THR A 53 -15.92 -1.66 17.06
CA THR A 53 -16.63 -0.95 18.13
C THR A 53 -17.99 -0.47 17.64
N PRO A 54 -18.91 -0.08 18.52
CA PRO A 54 -20.21 0.47 18.10
C PRO A 54 -20.10 1.69 17.16
N GLU A 55 -19.05 2.49 17.30
CA GLU A 55 -18.82 3.71 16.53
C GLU A 55 -18.06 3.49 15.23
N LEU A 56 -17.14 2.51 15.19
CA LEU A 56 -16.28 2.21 14.04
C LEU A 56 -16.22 0.70 13.83
N ARG A 57 -16.58 0.24 12.63
CA ARG A 57 -16.55 -1.17 12.25
C ARG A 57 -15.85 -1.31 10.92
N SER A 58 -14.56 -1.61 10.95
CA SER A 58 -13.74 -1.61 9.75
C SER A 58 -14.18 -2.70 8.78
N ASP A 59 -14.18 -2.37 7.50
CA ASP A 59 -14.39 -3.27 6.37
C ASP A 59 -13.33 -3.03 5.30
N GLY A 60 -13.20 -3.94 4.34
CA GLY A 60 -12.24 -3.78 3.28
C GLY A 60 -12.18 -4.93 2.28
N ASN A 61 -11.29 -4.78 1.31
CA ASN A 61 -11.02 -5.79 0.31
C ASN A 61 -9.57 -5.76 -0.16
N VAL A 62 -9.08 -6.92 -0.58
CA VAL A 62 -7.77 -7.07 -1.22
C VAL A 62 -7.92 -7.89 -2.50
N SER A 63 -7.47 -7.33 -3.63
CA SER A 63 -7.69 -7.91 -4.96
C SER A 63 -6.37 -8.13 -5.67
N ARG A 64 -6.18 -9.30 -6.27
CA ARG A 64 -5.14 -9.55 -7.27
C ARG A 64 -5.65 -9.14 -8.65
N LEU A 65 -4.87 -8.35 -9.39
CA LEU A 65 -5.25 -7.84 -10.72
C LEU A 65 -4.55 -8.56 -11.89
N ILE A 66 -3.55 -9.39 -11.62
CA ILE A 66 -2.84 -10.18 -12.64
C ILE A 66 -3.28 -11.64 -12.66
N THR A 67 -3.18 -12.29 -13.81
CA THR A 67 -3.55 -13.70 -13.96
C THR A 67 -2.69 -14.62 -13.08
N PRO A 68 -3.28 -15.67 -12.47
CA PRO A 68 -4.72 -15.88 -12.31
C PRO A 68 -5.38 -14.83 -11.41
N VAL A 69 -6.36 -14.11 -11.96
CA VAL A 69 -7.17 -13.12 -11.23
C VAL A 69 -8.14 -13.94 -10.38
N GLY A 70 -7.84 -14.11 -9.09
CA GLY A 70 -8.72 -14.81 -8.16
C GLY A 70 -9.98 -14.01 -7.81
N THR A 71 -10.74 -14.46 -6.81
CA THR A 71 -11.83 -13.65 -6.25
C THR A 71 -11.26 -12.68 -5.20
N PRO A 72 -11.64 -11.39 -5.20
CA PRO A 72 -11.21 -10.46 -4.16
C PRO A 72 -11.44 -11.03 -2.76
N ALA A 73 -10.44 -10.95 -1.90
CA ALA A 73 -10.53 -11.30 -0.50
C ALA A 73 -11.34 -10.21 0.22
N HIS A 74 -12.54 -10.53 0.66
CA HIS A 74 -13.46 -9.60 1.31
C HIS A 74 -13.42 -9.69 2.83
N PHE A 75 -13.31 -8.53 3.47
CA PHE A 75 -13.33 -8.34 4.92
C PHE A 75 -14.60 -7.55 5.27
N ALA A 76 -15.61 -8.23 5.85
CA ALA A 76 -16.85 -7.55 6.22
C ALA A 76 -16.66 -6.63 7.44
N ALA A 77 -17.60 -5.70 7.62
CA ALA A 77 -17.60 -4.77 8.75
C ALA A 77 -17.46 -5.50 10.10
N GLY A 78 -16.39 -5.15 10.83
CA GLY A 78 -16.05 -5.74 12.11
C GLY A 78 -15.30 -7.08 12.02
N PHE A 79 -14.62 -7.37 10.90
CA PHE A 79 -13.91 -8.65 10.70
C PHE A 79 -12.90 -9.01 11.81
N VAL A 80 -12.43 -8.03 12.58
CA VAL A 80 -11.48 -8.21 13.69
C VAL A 80 -12.09 -8.75 14.99
N SER A 81 -13.41 -8.98 15.07
CA SER A 81 -14.06 -9.54 16.27
C SER A 81 -14.12 -11.07 16.32
N GLY A 82 -13.64 -11.73 15.26
CA GLY A 82 -13.54 -13.18 15.17
C GLY A 82 -12.42 -13.78 16.03
N ILE A 83 -12.28 -15.10 15.95
CA ILE A 83 -11.12 -15.84 16.50
C ILE A 83 -9.92 -15.81 15.55
N ASP A 84 -10.17 -15.49 14.29
CA ASP A 84 -9.13 -15.41 13.27
C ASP A 84 -8.23 -14.17 13.47
N PRO A 85 -6.98 -14.21 13.01
CA PRO A 85 -6.00 -13.13 13.21
C PRO A 85 -6.14 -12.01 12.17
N ALA A 86 -7.25 -11.92 11.43
CA ALA A 86 -7.40 -10.94 10.38
C ALA A 86 -7.27 -9.52 10.95
N ASP A 87 -6.45 -8.68 10.32
CA ASP A 87 -6.19 -7.31 10.78
C ASP A 87 -5.73 -6.41 9.63
N PHE A 88 -5.92 -5.11 9.80
CA PHE A 88 -5.21 -4.09 9.05
C PHE A 88 -4.53 -3.16 10.05
N MET A 89 -3.24 -2.93 9.87
CA MET A 89 -2.48 -2.00 10.71
C MET A 89 -1.59 -1.12 9.85
N LEU A 90 -1.68 0.18 10.06
CA LEU A 90 -0.72 1.17 9.60
C LEU A 90 -0.14 1.88 10.82
N SER A 91 1.19 2.02 10.86
CA SER A 91 1.89 2.73 11.92
C SER A 91 2.95 3.65 11.31
N LEU A 92 2.89 4.94 11.61
CA LEU A 92 3.73 5.98 11.02
C LEU A 92 4.29 6.88 12.10
N ALA A 93 5.61 7.05 12.13
CA ALA A 93 6.27 8.13 12.83
C ALA A 93 6.01 9.44 12.07
N VAL A 94 5.37 10.39 12.74
CA VAL A 94 5.06 11.72 12.23
C VAL A 94 6.16 12.69 12.64
N THR A 95 6.83 13.29 11.66
CA THR A 95 7.97 14.20 11.88
C THR A 95 7.87 15.43 10.99
N ASN A 96 8.78 16.40 11.18
CA ASN A 96 8.87 17.62 10.36
C ASN A 96 7.51 18.36 10.21
N ILE A 97 6.75 18.43 11.31
CA ILE A 97 5.41 19.01 11.33
C ILE A 97 5.51 20.53 11.06
N SER A 98 4.80 20.97 10.01
CA SER A 98 4.58 22.36 9.67
C SER A 98 3.10 22.73 9.84
N ALA A 99 2.71 23.96 9.47
CA ALA A 99 1.31 24.38 9.53
C ALA A 99 0.39 23.61 8.56
N LEU A 100 0.95 23.05 7.48
CA LEU A 100 0.21 22.43 6.38
C LEU A 100 0.66 21.00 6.05
N THR A 101 1.86 20.59 6.45
CA THR A 101 2.44 19.30 6.08
C THR A 101 3.17 18.62 7.23
N ALA A 102 3.28 17.30 7.19
CA ALA A 102 4.15 16.53 8.09
C ALA A 102 4.62 15.27 7.36
N ASP A 103 5.83 14.80 7.66
CA ASP A 103 6.34 13.56 7.09
C ASP A 103 5.79 12.37 7.88
N GLY A 104 5.45 11.28 7.20
CA GLY A 104 5.00 10.03 7.81
C GLY A 104 5.86 8.86 7.33
N ASN A 105 6.56 8.19 8.24
CA ASN A 105 7.44 7.06 7.93
C ASN A 105 7.15 5.88 8.85
N GLY A 106 6.97 4.69 8.30
CA GLY A 106 6.72 3.49 9.09
C GLY A 106 6.38 2.28 8.24
N ALA A 107 5.32 1.56 8.61
CA ALA A 107 4.96 0.30 7.97
C ALA A 107 3.45 0.06 7.96
N PHE A 108 3.01 -0.75 7.01
CA PHE A 108 1.67 -1.33 6.97
C PHE A 108 1.75 -2.85 6.99
N LEU A 109 0.68 -3.47 7.52
CA LEU A 109 0.50 -4.91 7.54
C LEU A 109 -0.98 -5.23 7.37
N ILE A 110 -1.29 -6.06 6.39
CA ILE A 110 -2.59 -6.69 6.19
C ILE A 110 -2.44 -8.16 6.55
N THR A 111 -3.29 -8.66 7.43
CA THR A 111 -3.31 -10.07 7.85
C THR A 111 -4.65 -10.68 7.49
N ASP A 112 -4.64 -11.87 6.91
CA ASP A 112 -5.85 -12.60 6.57
C ASP A 112 -6.31 -13.54 7.71
N PRO A 113 -7.48 -14.20 7.59
CA PRO A 113 -8.01 -15.08 8.64
C PRO A 113 -7.19 -16.36 8.93
N GLN A 114 -6.17 -16.65 8.12
CA GLN A 114 -5.29 -17.80 8.25
C GLN A 114 -3.91 -17.38 8.76
N GLY A 115 -3.66 -16.07 8.91
CA GLY A 115 -2.39 -15.50 9.37
C GLY A 115 -1.41 -15.21 8.24
N ASP A 116 -1.85 -15.25 6.98
CA ASP A 116 -1.07 -14.84 5.83
C ASP A 116 -1.01 -13.32 5.76
N THR A 117 0.13 -12.77 5.33
CA THR A 117 0.36 -11.33 5.43
C THR A 117 0.82 -10.68 4.14
N ILE A 118 0.42 -9.41 3.97
CA ILE A 118 0.94 -8.47 2.99
C ILE A 118 1.44 -7.26 3.77
N GLY A 119 2.75 -6.98 3.70
CA GLY A 119 3.32 -5.90 4.50
C GLY A 119 4.56 -5.30 3.87
N GLY A 120 4.84 -4.05 4.24
CA GLY A 120 5.96 -3.29 3.72
C GLY A 120 6.16 -1.99 4.47
N GLN A 121 7.19 -1.26 4.05
CA GLN A 121 7.50 0.07 4.55
C GLN A 121 6.63 1.11 3.86
N VAL A 122 6.33 2.19 4.58
CA VAL A 122 5.57 3.34 4.08
C VAL A 122 6.39 4.61 4.34
N SER A 123 6.51 5.46 3.34
CA SER A 123 7.12 6.78 3.45
C SER A 123 6.29 7.78 2.67
N GLY A 124 5.86 8.87 3.29
CA GLY A 124 4.96 9.81 2.63
C GLY A 124 4.77 11.13 3.35
N LEU A 125 3.81 11.90 2.84
CA LEU A 125 3.50 13.24 3.30
C LEU A 125 2.04 13.33 3.74
N PHE A 126 1.83 13.77 4.97
CA PHE A 126 0.54 14.27 5.42
C PHE A 126 0.32 15.69 4.92
N VAL A 127 -0.88 15.96 4.40
CA VAL A 127 -1.31 17.28 3.95
C VAL A 127 -2.57 17.68 4.71
N ARG A 128 -2.51 18.86 5.34
CA ARG A 128 -3.66 19.47 5.99
C ARG A 128 -4.64 19.99 4.93
N GLY A 129 -5.82 19.40 4.90
CA GLY A 129 -6.97 19.92 4.18
C GLY A 129 -7.79 20.92 4.98
N ASN A 130 -8.82 21.47 4.33
CA ASN A 130 -9.83 22.31 4.97
C ASN A 130 -10.79 21.46 5.82
N SER A 131 -11.52 22.12 6.73
CA SER A 131 -12.58 21.51 7.54
C SER A 131 -12.13 20.29 8.37
N GLY A 132 -10.88 20.30 8.83
CA GLY A 132 -10.33 19.21 9.65
C GLY A 132 -9.77 18.03 8.85
N ASN A 133 -9.97 17.98 7.53
CA ASN A 133 -9.48 16.88 6.69
C ASN A 133 -7.95 16.79 6.69
N THR A 134 -7.45 15.56 6.64
CA THR A 134 -6.04 15.21 6.46
C THR A 134 -5.96 14.22 5.32
N PHE A 135 -5.01 14.44 4.43
CA PHE A 135 -4.63 13.47 3.41
C PHE A 135 -3.27 12.91 3.76
N PHE A 136 -3.04 11.64 3.48
CA PHE A 136 -1.70 11.07 3.43
C PHE A 136 -1.47 10.54 2.02
N ASN A 137 -0.30 10.82 1.45
CA ASN A 137 0.15 10.24 0.19
C ASN A 137 1.53 9.65 0.45
N GLY A 138 1.65 8.32 0.37
CA GLY A 138 2.89 7.61 0.64
C GLY A 138 3.23 6.58 -0.40
N ASP A 139 4.52 6.32 -0.50
CA ASP A 139 5.09 5.23 -1.28
C ASP A 139 5.15 3.97 -0.41
N LEU A 140 4.78 2.84 -1.00
CA LEU A 140 4.99 1.51 -0.43
C LEU A 140 6.33 0.97 -0.93
N LEU A 141 7.17 0.52 0.00
CA LEU A 141 8.51 0.03 -0.27
C LEU A 141 8.69 -1.34 0.35
N ASN A 142 9.49 -2.19 -0.29
CA ASN A 142 9.85 -3.52 0.22
C ASN A 142 8.60 -4.35 0.60
N VAL A 143 7.55 -4.29 -0.23
CA VAL A 143 6.32 -5.02 0.01
C VAL A 143 6.57 -6.51 -0.22
N THR A 144 6.18 -7.31 0.77
CA THR A 144 6.34 -8.77 0.78
C THR A 144 5.01 -9.44 1.09
N LEU A 145 4.87 -10.66 0.56
CA LEU A 145 3.75 -11.55 0.80
C LEU A 145 4.30 -12.76 1.57
N ALA A 146 3.77 -13.03 2.76
CA ALA A 146 4.15 -14.18 3.56
C ALA A 146 2.97 -15.14 3.72
N ASN A 147 3.11 -16.33 3.14
CA ASN A 147 2.18 -17.45 3.29
C ASN A 147 2.60 -18.26 4.53
N THR A 148 2.06 -17.88 5.68
CA THR A 148 2.28 -18.51 6.99
C THR A 148 1.41 -19.76 7.16
N SER A 149 0.21 -19.77 6.58
CA SER A 149 -0.75 -20.87 6.66
C SER A 149 -0.29 -22.10 5.87
N GLY A 150 0.46 -21.87 4.78
CA GLY A 150 1.02 -22.88 3.90
C GLY A 150 0.12 -23.25 2.73
N ASP A 151 -1.07 -22.65 2.58
CA ASP A 151 -2.02 -22.99 1.51
C ASP A 151 -1.75 -22.24 0.18
N GLY A 152 -0.95 -21.18 0.22
CA GLY A 152 -0.57 -20.39 -0.96
C GLY A 152 -1.59 -19.35 -1.38
N MET A 153 -2.56 -19.05 -0.50
CA MET A 153 -3.70 -18.20 -0.76
C MET A 153 -3.71 -17.00 0.21
N PHE A 154 -4.32 -15.91 -0.24
CA PHE A 154 -4.73 -14.82 0.63
C PHE A 154 -6.24 -14.79 0.63
N ASN A 155 -6.85 -14.89 1.81
CA ASN A 155 -8.25 -15.21 1.97
C ASN A 155 -9.04 -14.04 2.57
N GLY A 156 -10.28 -13.85 2.16
CA GLY A 156 -11.17 -12.91 2.82
C GLY A 156 -11.76 -13.49 4.11
N ALA A 157 -11.98 -12.64 5.12
CA ALA A 157 -12.71 -13.02 6.34
C ALA A 157 -14.13 -13.53 6.06
N THR A 158 -14.75 -13.04 4.99
CA THR A 158 -16.14 -13.40 4.65
C THR A 158 -16.21 -14.23 3.38
N SER A 159 -15.44 -13.87 2.35
CA SER A 159 -15.47 -14.54 1.06
C SER A 159 -14.25 -14.20 0.20
N GLY A 160 -14.05 -15.03 -0.81
CA GLY A 160 -13.02 -14.84 -1.83
C GLY A 160 -11.62 -15.21 -1.35
N ALA A 161 -10.80 -15.59 -2.31
CA ALA A 161 -9.40 -15.93 -2.10
C ALA A 161 -8.67 -15.82 -3.43
N TRP A 162 -7.38 -15.54 -3.37
CA TRP A 162 -6.52 -15.48 -4.54
C TRP A 162 -5.11 -15.98 -4.20
N SER A 163 -4.39 -16.50 -5.20
CA SER A 163 -3.07 -17.08 -4.97
C SER A 163 -2.02 -15.99 -4.71
N MET A 164 -1.24 -16.14 -3.64
CA MET A 164 -0.13 -15.24 -3.29
C MET A 164 1.11 -15.40 -4.19
N ASN A 165 1.09 -16.34 -5.13
CA ASN A 165 2.18 -16.51 -6.08
C ASN A 165 2.13 -15.42 -7.17
N LEU A 166 2.91 -14.35 -6.94
CA LEU A 166 3.06 -13.21 -7.85
C LEU A 166 4.40 -13.22 -8.61
N GLY A 167 5.26 -14.22 -8.40
CA GLY A 167 6.65 -14.21 -8.87
C GLY A 167 7.61 -13.57 -7.87
N ALA A 168 8.77 -13.12 -8.35
CA ALA A 168 9.83 -12.59 -7.49
C ALA A 168 9.52 -11.16 -7.03
N GLY A 169 9.54 -10.95 -5.71
CA GLY A 169 9.55 -9.62 -5.09
C GLY A 169 10.98 -9.08 -4.89
N PRO A 170 11.14 -7.94 -4.19
CA PRO A 170 10.08 -7.19 -3.49
C PRO A 170 9.17 -6.42 -4.45
N PHE A 171 8.01 -6.03 -3.93
CA PHE A 171 7.07 -5.14 -4.62
C PHE A 171 7.18 -3.71 -4.07
N SER A 172 6.68 -2.75 -4.83
CA SER A 172 6.53 -1.35 -4.42
C SER A 172 5.11 -0.89 -4.68
N GLY A 173 4.74 0.34 -4.35
CA GLY A 173 3.38 0.79 -4.56
C GLY A 173 3.11 2.18 -4.04
N ALA A 174 1.83 2.50 -3.91
CA ALA A 174 1.36 3.74 -3.30
C ALA A 174 0.26 3.43 -2.29
N LEU A 175 0.16 4.27 -1.26
CA LEU A 175 -0.89 4.25 -0.27
C LEU A 175 -1.39 5.67 -0.06
N VAL A 176 -2.71 5.84 -0.07
CA VAL A 176 -3.40 7.08 0.24
C VAL A 176 -4.29 6.91 1.45
N GLN A 177 -4.40 7.95 2.26
CA GLN A 177 -5.37 8.01 3.35
C GLN A 177 -6.18 9.29 3.36
N LEU A 178 -7.37 9.19 3.94
CA LEU A 178 -8.23 10.32 4.27
C LEU A 178 -8.87 10.12 5.64
N PHE A 179 -8.66 11.09 6.54
CA PHE A 179 -9.38 11.17 7.81
C PHE A 179 -9.72 12.62 8.18
N THR A 180 -10.76 12.80 8.99
CA THR A 180 -11.18 14.12 9.47
C THR A 180 -10.81 14.28 10.94
N ARG A 181 -9.82 15.14 11.23
CA ARG A 181 -9.42 15.46 12.60
C ARG A 181 -10.51 16.29 13.29
N PRO A 182 -10.71 16.14 14.61
CA PRO A 182 -11.47 17.08 15.40
C PRO A 182 -10.89 18.50 15.26
N SER A 183 -11.74 19.53 15.19
CA SER A 183 -11.28 20.92 15.05
C SER A 183 -10.46 21.41 16.24
N SER A 184 -10.60 20.78 17.41
CA SER A 184 -9.93 21.13 18.66
C SER A 184 -8.47 20.64 18.76
N VAL A 185 -8.06 19.61 18.00
CA VAL A 185 -6.74 18.98 18.17
C VAL A 185 -5.64 19.58 17.30
N GLY A 186 -6.02 20.39 16.30
CA GLY A 186 -5.09 20.96 15.32
C GLY A 186 -4.48 19.91 14.38
N PHE A 187 -3.35 20.24 13.75
CA PHE A 187 -2.66 19.35 12.82
C PHE A 187 -1.43 18.74 13.51
N PHE A 188 -1.60 17.53 14.04
CA PHE A 188 -0.57 16.81 14.83
C PHE A 188 0.00 17.63 16.00
N THR A 189 -0.81 18.55 16.56
CA THR A 189 -0.41 19.37 17.71
C THR A 189 -0.89 18.83 19.04
N GLN A 190 -1.86 17.90 19.04
CA GLN A 190 -2.44 17.26 20.21
C GLN A 190 -2.82 15.81 19.89
N ASP A 191 -2.99 15.00 20.93
CA ASP A 191 -3.45 13.61 20.81
C ASP A 191 -4.87 13.53 20.23
N PHE A 192 -5.12 12.48 19.46
CA PHE A 192 -6.47 12.09 19.07
C PHE A 192 -6.58 10.58 18.94
N THR A 193 -7.79 10.06 19.02
CA THR A 193 -8.12 8.63 18.83
C THR A 193 -9.58 8.50 18.41
N GLY A 194 -9.97 7.36 17.85
CA GLY A 194 -11.35 7.09 17.46
C GLY A 194 -11.78 7.88 16.23
N ILE A 195 -10.83 8.22 15.35
CA ILE A 195 -11.13 8.96 14.12
C ILE A 195 -11.26 7.98 12.96
N ALA A 196 -12.39 7.99 12.26
CA ALA A 196 -12.57 7.20 11.05
C ALA A 196 -11.51 7.58 10.01
N ASP A 197 -10.80 6.58 9.51
CA ASP A 197 -9.82 6.70 8.45
C ASP A 197 -10.12 5.73 7.31
N LEU A 198 -9.89 6.19 6.10
CA LEU A 198 -9.88 5.39 4.89
C LEU A 198 -8.42 5.23 4.45
N ALA A 199 -8.00 3.99 4.20
CA ALA A 199 -6.71 3.68 3.61
C ALA A 199 -6.89 2.86 2.33
N SER A 200 -6.25 3.26 1.24
CA SER A 200 -6.28 2.56 -0.04
C SER A 200 -4.88 2.49 -0.63
N GLY A 201 -4.55 1.42 -1.33
CA GLY A 201 -3.25 1.30 -1.95
C GLY A 201 -3.20 0.33 -3.12
N ASP A 202 -2.19 0.58 -3.95
CA ASP A 202 -1.87 -0.19 -5.15
C ASP A 202 -0.44 -0.70 -5.03
N ILE A 203 -0.24 -1.98 -5.34
CA ILE A 203 1.07 -2.63 -5.34
C ILE A 203 1.43 -3.00 -6.77
N VAL A 204 2.67 -2.74 -7.15
CA VAL A 204 3.28 -2.98 -8.45
C VAL A 204 4.60 -3.74 -8.29
N PRO A 205 5.11 -4.43 -9.33
CA PRO A 205 6.46 -4.98 -9.30
C PRO A 205 7.49 -3.86 -9.08
N ALA A 206 8.50 -4.10 -8.24
CA ALA A 206 9.56 -3.13 -8.05
C ALA A 206 10.36 -2.94 -9.37
N PRO A 207 10.97 -1.76 -9.60
CA PRO A 207 11.81 -1.53 -10.77
C PRO A 207 12.90 -2.60 -10.89
N GLY A 208 12.97 -3.27 -12.04
CA GLY A 208 13.95 -4.33 -12.33
C GLY A 208 13.56 -5.74 -11.89
N ALA A 209 12.35 -5.95 -11.36
CA ALA A 209 11.82 -7.28 -11.02
C ALA A 209 11.19 -8.05 -12.20
N ALA A 210 11.14 -7.43 -13.40
CA ALA A 210 10.55 -7.98 -14.63
C ALA A 210 11.59 -8.44 -15.65
#